data_AF-A0A318XGB8-F1
#
_entry.id   AF-A0A318XGB8-F1
#
_cell.length_a   1.000
_cell.length_b   1.000
_cell.length_c   1.000
_cell.angle_alpha   90.00
_cell.angle_beta   90.00
_cell.angle_gamma   90.00
#
_symmetry.space_group_name_H-M   'P 1'
#
loop_
_entity.id
_entity.type
_entity.pdbx_description
1 polymer ?
#
loop_
_entity_poly.entity_id
_entity_poly.type
_entity_poly.pdbx_seq_one_letter_code
_entity_poly.pdbx_strand_id
1 'polypeptide(L)'
;MGILAVHFLPKGSRKNPLRITDGTYHKGSAELVPDASNIVNRLWIKGGKATSELYTQNITVGALPIQLYYSPRAPITVTVDGVSKTLGIQNIDEAGMHDFLINAAEKLLIPDLCTSGNGIITYKYEYPIKILLEEPASQQMYGVFEDILQVDTDDKDLALELGFKHLYKYSQPIISGSIKPFKGIYKAGEIIRVMIPGINIDADLQIKEVSYNSVPMKPVEITLQLETPERDLSNILKEMAKRIAKLEKTTYADSEGPVEKYVAKEENYKWLEEGEKTEPLRSQEWIFWQEASEKAEPLRIEELMAWKEDAANTAHPLLLPLDSLYPLETLYP
;
A
#
# COMPACT_ATOMS: atom_id res chain seq x y z
N MET A 1 16.30 -42.10 -15.59
CA MET A 1 16.65 -40.69 -15.28
C MET A 1 15.55 -40.14 -14.38
N GLY A 2 15.87 -39.84 -13.12
CA GLY A 2 14.90 -39.21 -12.21
C GLY A 2 14.82 -37.72 -12.50
N ILE A 3 13.64 -37.22 -12.84
CA ILE A 3 13.40 -35.79 -13.02
C ILE A 3 13.49 -35.15 -11.64
N LEU A 4 14.50 -34.29 -11.45
CA LEU A 4 14.72 -33.58 -10.20
C LEU A 4 13.91 -32.28 -10.26
N ALA A 5 12.75 -32.28 -9.60
CA ALA A 5 11.90 -31.09 -9.51
C ALA A 5 12.39 -30.17 -8.38
N VAL A 6 12.84 -28.97 -8.73
CA VAL A 6 13.22 -27.93 -7.76
C VAL A 6 12.00 -27.06 -7.49
N HIS A 7 11.39 -27.22 -6.32
CA HIS A 7 10.25 -26.40 -5.90
C HIS A 7 10.74 -25.15 -5.16
N PHE A 8 10.54 -23.99 -5.79
CA PHE A 8 10.72 -22.70 -5.13
C PHE A 8 9.43 -22.35 -4.38
N LEU A 9 9.52 -22.29 -3.05
CA LEU A 9 8.42 -21.83 -2.21
C LEU A 9 8.67 -20.38 -1.79
N PRO A 10 7.65 -19.51 -1.81
CA PRO A 10 7.81 -18.12 -1.37
C PRO A 10 8.27 -18.06 0.08
N LYS A 11 9.13 -17.09 0.40
CA LYS A 11 9.64 -16.85 1.76
C LYS A 11 8.45 -16.70 2.72
N GLY A 12 8.43 -17.48 3.81
CA GLY A 12 7.33 -17.46 4.79
C GLY A 12 6.12 -18.34 4.47
N SER A 13 6.06 -19.03 3.33
CA SER A 13 4.93 -19.92 3.01
C SER A 13 4.97 -21.27 3.72
N ARG A 14 6.15 -21.69 4.21
CA ARG A 14 6.32 -22.97 4.89
C ARG A 14 6.01 -22.82 6.38
N LYS A 15 4.84 -23.28 6.80
CA LYS A 15 4.52 -23.43 8.22
C LYS A 15 5.06 -24.75 8.74
N ASN A 16 5.85 -24.71 9.80
CA ASN A 16 6.26 -25.91 10.52
C ASN A 16 5.04 -26.45 11.29
N PRO A 17 4.71 -27.74 11.18
CA PRO A 17 3.56 -28.32 11.90
C PRO A 17 3.80 -28.41 13.41
N LEU A 18 5.06 -28.40 13.86
CA LEU A 18 5.40 -28.38 15.27
C LEU A 18 5.05 -27.01 15.87
N ARG A 19 4.68 -27.02 17.14
CA ARG A 19 4.42 -25.81 17.93
C ARG A 19 5.34 -25.81 19.14
N ILE A 20 5.85 -24.65 19.50
CA ILE A 20 6.60 -24.49 20.75
C ILE A 20 5.64 -24.01 21.82
N THR A 21 5.47 -24.82 22.86
CA THR A 21 4.64 -24.52 24.02
C THR A 21 5.41 -24.81 25.31
N ASP A 22 4.88 -24.39 26.45
CA ASP A 22 5.44 -24.78 27.74
C ASP A 22 5.62 -26.31 27.82
N GLY A 23 6.82 -26.75 28.22
CA GLY A 23 7.20 -28.16 28.30
C GLY A 23 7.78 -28.77 27.01
N THR A 24 7.81 -28.06 25.88
CA THR A 24 8.44 -28.56 24.63
C THR A 24 9.88 -28.09 24.42
N TYR A 25 10.40 -27.26 25.33
CA TYR A 25 11.73 -26.66 25.26
C TYR A 25 12.42 -26.66 26.64
N HIS A 26 13.75 -26.51 26.64
CA HIS A 26 14.53 -26.46 27.87
C HIS A 26 14.17 -25.22 28.70
N LYS A 27 13.80 -25.41 29.97
CA LYS A 27 13.46 -24.30 30.88
C LYS A 27 14.63 -23.31 30.97
N GLY A 28 14.33 -22.02 30.82
CA GLY A 28 15.33 -20.95 30.82
C GLY A 28 16.09 -20.76 29.51
N SER A 29 15.81 -21.56 28.47
CA SER A 29 16.42 -21.36 27.14
C SER A 29 15.66 -20.41 26.23
N ALA A 30 14.45 -19.98 26.61
CA ALA A 30 13.65 -19.05 25.83
C ALA A 30 14.12 -17.61 26.10
N GLU A 31 15.05 -17.15 25.28
CA GLU A 31 15.61 -15.79 25.31
C GLU A 31 14.96 -14.94 24.21
N LEU A 32 13.62 -14.90 24.20
CA LEU A 32 12.85 -14.11 23.24
C LEU A 32 12.54 -12.75 23.84
N VAL A 33 13.00 -11.69 23.17
CA VAL A 33 12.86 -10.31 23.63
C VAL A 33 12.05 -9.53 22.58
N PRO A 34 10.89 -8.97 22.95
CA PRO A 34 10.20 -7.99 22.12
C PRO A 34 11.03 -6.70 22.07
N ASP A 35 11.45 -6.30 20.88
CA ASP A 35 12.10 -5.02 20.65
C ASP A 35 11.07 -3.98 20.19
N ALA A 36 10.84 -2.99 21.05
CA ALA A 36 9.91 -1.88 20.82
C ALA A 36 10.60 -0.63 20.26
N SER A 37 11.92 -0.66 20.03
CA SER A 37 12.69 0.54 19.61
C SER A 37 12.25 1.13 18.28
N ASN A 38 11.66 0.31 17.41
CA ASN A 38 11.23 0.69 16.07
C ASN A 38 9.69 0.71 15.92
N ILE A 39 8.92 0.79 17.02
CA ILE A 39 7.46 0.83 16.90
C ILE A 39 7.02 2.16 16.31
N VAL A 40 6.11 2.09 15.34
CA VAL A 40 5.42 3.24 14.74
C VAL A 40 3.95 2.88 14.58
N ASN A 41 3.07 3.61 15.24
CA ASN A 41 1.62 3.39 15.18
C ASN A 41 0.82 4.68 14.92
N ARG A 42 1.52 5.78 14.66
CA ARG A 42 0.99 7.03 14.13
C ARG A 42 1.99 7.59 13.12
N LEU A 43 1.62 7.56 11.85
CA LEU A 43 2.54 7.85 10.75
C LEU A 43 2.06 9.06 9.95
N TRP A 44 2.92 10.07 9.84
CA TRP A 44 2.73 11.19 8.92
C TRP A 44 3.44 10.91 7.60
N ILE A 45 2.70 10.83 6.51
CA ILE A 45 3.24 10.66 5.17
C ILE A 45 3.37 12.04 4.53
N LYS A 46 4.59 12.38 4.11
CA LYS A 46 4.88 13.52 3.26
C LYS A 46 5.14 12.99 1.85
N GLY A 47 4.13 13.08 0.98
CA GLY A 47 4.17 12.57 -0.37
C GLY A 47 2.80 12.65 -1.02
N GLY A 48 2.79 12.57 -2.36
CA GLY A 48 1.59 12.72 -3.16
C GLY A 48 1.17 14.18 -3.37
N LYS A 49 0.38 14.38 -4.42
CA LYS A 49 -0.31 15.63 -4.72
C LYS A 49 -1.81 15.39 -4.70
N ALA A 50 -2.56 16.39 -4.24
CA ALA A 50 -4.00 16.44 -4.42
C ALA A 50 -4.36 17.53 -5.42
N THR A 51 -5.45 17.31 -6.14
CA THR A 51 -6.05 18.32 -7.01
C THR A 51 -6.96 19.23 -6.18
N SER A 52 -6.86 20.54 -6.42
CA SER A 52 -7.73 21.54 -5.79
C SER A 52 -9.15 21.48 -6.33
N GLU A 53 -10.04 22.16 -5.61
CA GLU A 53 -11.29 22.64 -6.20
C GLU A 53 -11.03 23.66 -7.31
N LEU A 54 -12.09 24.04 -8.04
CA LEU A 54 -11.99 25.06 -9.07
C LEU A 54 -11.51 26.39 -8.48
N TYR A 55 -10.39 26.87 -9.00
CA TYR A 55 -9.75 28.12 -8.64
C TYR A 55 -10.00 29.17 -9.72
N THR A 56 -10.45 30.36 -9.31
CA THR A 56 -10.74 31.47 -10.22
C THR A 56 -9.68 32.56 -10.10
N GLN A 57 -9.16 33.02 -11.23
CA GLN A 57 -8.22 34.14 -11.30
C GLN A 57 -8.77 35.19 -12.28
N ASN A 58 -8.83 36.43 -11.83
CA ASN A 58 -9.15 37.56 -12.71
C ASN A 58 -7.97 37.81 -13.66
N ILE A 59 -8.28 38.05 -14.93
CA ILE A 59 -7.30 38.30 -15.98
C ILE A 59 -7.66 39.57 -16.75
N THR A 60 -6.63 40.30 -17.16
CA THR A 60 -6.75 41.40 -18.11
C THR A 60 -6.04 40.98 -19.38
N VAL A 61 -6.77 40.95 -20.47
CA VAL A 61 -6.29 40.47 -21.76
C VAL A 61 -5.63 41.62 -22.50
N GLY A 62 -4.41 41.38 -22.97
CA GLY A 62 -3.63 42.31 -23.78
C GLY A 62 -2.75 41.54 -24.78
N ALA A 63 -1.71 42.17 -25.30
CA ALA A 63 -0.78 41.52 -26.22
C ALA A 63 0.30 40.65 -25.53
N LEU A 64 0.41 40.74 -24.20
CA LEU A 64 1.43 40.04 -23.42
C LEU A 64 0.87 38.77 -22.78
N PRO A 65 1.70 37.71 -22.61
CA PRO A 65 1.32 36.53 -21.83
C PRO A 65 0.91 36.89 -20.40
N ILE A 66 -0.14 36.24 -19.91
CA ILE A 66 -0.72 36.44 -18.58
C ILE A 66 -0.18 35.36 -17.65
N GLN A 67 0.45 35.78 -16.55
CA GLN A 67 0.98 34.86 -15.54
C GLN A 67 -0.15 34.27 -14.68
N LEU A 68 -0.24 32.95 -14.65
CA LEU A 68 -1.11 32.20 -13.74
C LEU A 68 -0.39 31.96 -12.41
N TYR A 69 -1.14 31.96 -11.31
CA TYR A 69 -0.58 31.74 -9.98
C TYR A 69 -0.13 30.28 -9.77
N TYR A 70 -0.87 29.32 -10.32
CA TYR A 70 -0.57 27.90 -10.21
C TYR A 70 -0.50 27.25 -11.60
N SER A 71 0.15 26.09 -11.69
CA SER A 71 0.13 25.28 -12.91
C SER A 71 -1.28 24.73 -13.13
N PRO A 72 -1.95 25.11 -14.23
CA PRO A 72 -3.33 24.75 -14.47
C PRO A 72 -3.49 23.25 -14.81
N ARG A 73 -4.55 22.66 -14.27
CA ARG A 73 -5.05 21.31 -14.53
C ARG A 73 -6.51 21.37 -14.94
N ALA A 74 -6.90 20.41 -15.77
CA ALA A 74 -8.26 20.30 -16.27
C ALA A 74 -9.30 20.11 -15.14
N PRO A 75 -10.55 20.58 -15.33
CA PRO A 75 -11.01 21.40 -16.46
C PRO A 75 -10.49 22.84 -16.37
N ILE A 76 -10.22 23.45 -17.52
CA ILE A 76 -9.79 24.84 -17.64
C ILE A 76 -10.80 25.58 -18.50
N THR A 77 -11.31 26.71 -18.02
CA THR A 77 -12.27 27.55 -18.74
C THR A 77 -11.87 29.01 -18.64
N VAL A 78 -11.94 29.73 -19.75
CA VAL A 78 -11.71 31.19 -19.79
C VAL A 78 -12.99 31.88 -20.24
N THR A 79 -13.36 32.93 -19.53
CA THR A 79 -14.45 33.84 -19.92
C THR A 79 -13.91 35.25 -20.02
N VAL A 80 -14.24 35.96 -21.10
CA VAL A 80 -13.87 37.37 -21.30
C VAL A 80 -15.14 38.13 -21.64
N ASP A 81 -15.41 39.21 -20.89
CA ASP A 81 -16.63 40.02 -21.02
C ASP A 81 -17.93 39.16 -21.00
N GLY A 82 -17.92 38.08 -20.20
CA GLY A 82 -19.05 37.15 -20.05
C GLY A 82 -19.18 36.09 -21.15
N VAL A 83 -18.32 36.09 -22.17
CA VAL A 83 -18.31 35.11 -23.26
C VAL A 83 -17.26 34.04 -23.02
N SER A 84 -17.65 32.76 -23.10
CA SER A 84 -16.71 31.63 -23.02
C SER A 84 -15.76 31.66 -24.22
N LYS A 85 -14.47 31.48 -23.95
CA LYS A 85 -13.40 31.53 -24.94
C LYS A 85 -12.81 30.15 -25.19
N THR A 86 -12.30 29.95 -26.39
CA THR A 86 -11.65 28.70 -26.80
C THR A 86 -10.20 28.65 -26.28
N LEU A 87 -9.75 27.46 -25.90
CA LEU A 87 -8.43 27.22 -25.34
C LEU A 87 -7.71 26.15 -26.16
N GLY A 88 -6.50 26.45 -26.61
CA GLY A 88 -5.53 25.49 -27.12
C GLY A 88 -4.35 25.31 -26.16
N ILE A 89 -3.47 24.36 -26.46
CA ILE A 89 -2.25 24.05 -25.72
C ILE A 89 -1.04 24.57 -26.52
N GLN A 90 -0.18 25.36 -25.88
CA GLN A 90 1.01 25.89 -26.52
C GLN A 90 1.92 24.75 -27.00
N ASN A 91 2.43 24.89 -28.23
CA ASN A 91 3.30 23.91 -28.93
C ASN A 91 2.60 22.61 -29.35
N ILE A 92 1.28 22.49 -29.18
CA ILE A 92 0.49 21.36 -29.69
C ILE A 92 -0.52 21.89 -30.71
N ASP A 93 -1.28 22.92 -30.34
CA ASP A 93 -2.26 23.53 -31.22
C ASP A 93 -1.65 24.67 -32.04
N GLU A 94 -2.16 24.86 -33.26
CA GLU A 94 -1.71 25.91 -34.17
C GLU A 94 -2.15 27.30 -33.68
N ALA A 95 -1.23 28.27 -33.78
CA ALA A 95 -1.55 29.67 -33.48
C ALA A 95 -2.56 30.23 -34.51
N GLY A 96 -3.47 31.07 -34.03
CA GLY A 96 -4.57 31.66 -34.81
C GLY A 96 -5.84 30.80 -34.86
N MET A 97 -5.88 29.65 -34.18
CA MET A 97 -7.05 28.75 -34.17
C MET A 97 -7.89 28.87 -32.89
N HIS A 98 -7.31 29.41 -31.81
CA HIS A 98 -7.95 29.51 -30.49
C HIS A 98 -7.90 30.96 -29.98
N ASP A 99 -8.78 31.30 -29.04
CA ASP A 99 -8.75 32.61 -28.38
C ASP A 99 -7.51 32.76 -27.50
N PHE A 100 -7.11 31.66 -26.85
CA PHE A 100 -5.94 31.58 -25.97
C PHE A 100 -5.19 30.25 -26.16
N LEU A 101 -3.88 30.28 -25.93
CA LEU A 101 -3.03 29.11 -25.82
C LEU A 101 -2.50 28.99 -24.38
N ILE A 102 -2.51 27.79 -23.80
CA ILE A 102 -2.06 27.57 -22.42
C ILE A 102 -0.70 26.86 -22.37
N ASN A 103 0.19 27.37 -21.51
CA ASN A 103 1.41 26.70 -21.11
C ASN A 103 1.34 26.34 -19.62
N ALA A 104 1.03 25.07 -19.35
CA ALA A 104 0.88 24.60 -17.98
C ALA A 104 2.21 24.55 -17.20
N ALA A 105 3.34 24.39 -17.90
CA ALA A 105 4.67 24.28 -17.31
C ALA A 105 5.19 25.65 -16.84
N GLU A 106 5.08 26.67 -17.69
CA GLU A 106 5.50 28.05 -17.38
C GLU A 106 4.41 28.84 -16.65
N LYS A 107 3.21 28.25 -16.51
CA LYS A 107 2.03 28.87 -15.90
C LYS A 107 1.62 30.13 -16.66
N LEU A 108 1.60 30.06 -17.99
CA LEU A 108 1.25 31.19 -18.84
C LEU A 108 -0.06 30.91 -19.58
N LEU A 109 -0.91 31.93 -19.66
CA LEU A 109 -2.01 32.02 -20.59
C LEU A 109 -1.64 33.03 -21.67
N ILE A 110 -1.48 32.57 -22.91
CA ILE A 110 -0.99 33.36 -24.03
C ILE A 110 -2.20 33.79 -24.87
N PRO A 111 -2.49 35.10 -24.96
CA PRO A 111 -3.50 35.63 -25.86
C PRO A 111 -3.17 35.30 -27.32
N ASP A 112 -4.15 34.81 -28.07
CA ASP A 112 -4.02 34.49 -29.48
C ASP A 112 -5.04 35.31 -30.30
N LEU A 113 -6.23 34.79 -30.61
CA LEU A 113 -7.27 35.59 -31.28
C LEU A 113 -7.92 36.64 -30.37
N CYS A 114 -7.95 36.40 -29.06
CA CYS A 114 -8.54 37.33 -28.10
C CYS A 114 -7.47 38.27 -27.53
N THR A 115 -7.40 39.51 -28.02
CA THR A 115 -6.29 40.45 -27.73
C THR A 115 -6.63 41.58 -26.75
N SER A 116 -7.90 41.73 -26.36
CA SER A 116 -8.33 42.72 -25.37
C SER A 116 -9.53 42.25 -24.57
N GLY A 117 -9.79 42.88 -23.43
CA GLY A 117 -10.94 42.62 -22.55
C GLY A 117 -10.53 42.28 -21.12
N ASN A 118 -11.53 42.15 -20.23
CA ASN A 118 -11.32 41.66 -18.87
C ASN A 118 -12.10 40.36 -18.68
N GLY A 119 -11.51 39.44 -17.94
CA GLY A 119 -12.04 38.09 -17.85
C GLY A 119 -11.69 37.36 -16.57
N ILE A 120 -12.13 36.12 -16.52
CA ILE A 120 -11.85 35.18 -15.45
C ILE A 120 -11.41 33.87 -16.09
N ILE A 121 -10.27 33.35 -15.64
CA ILE A 121 -9.87 31.97 -15.89
C ILE A 121 -10.22 31.13 -14.65
N THR A 122 -10.82 29.98 -14.88
CA THR A 122 -11.14 28.99 -13.84
C THR A 122 -10.42 27.68 -14.16
N TYR A 123 -9.68 27.14 -13.20
CA TYR A 123 -8.87 25.92 -13.39
C TYR A 123 -8.64 25.20 -12.07
N LYS A 124 -8.25 23.92 -12.12
CA LYS A 124 -7.75 23.20 -10.95
C LYS A 124 -6.22 23.28 -10.88
N TYR A 125 -5.62 23.07 -9.72
CA TYR A 125 -4.18 22.96 -9.58
C TYR A 125 -3.80 21.83 -8.61
N GLU A 126 -2.57 21.34 -8.71
CA GLU A 126 -2.03 20.32 -7.81
C GLU A 126 -1.25 20.97 -6.67
N TYR A 127 -1.40 20.42 -5.45
CA TYR A 127 -0.65 20.84 -4.28
C TYR A 127 -0.17 19.62 -3.47
N PRO A 128 1.00 19.70 -2.83
CA PRO A 128 1.52 18.61 -2.02
C PRO A 128 0.65 18.40 -0.78
N ILE A 129 0.43 17.15 -0.41
CA ILE A 129 -0.38 16.77 0.75
C ILE A 129 0.44 16.11 1.85
N LYS A 130 -0.14 16.13 3.05
CA LYS A 130 0.30 15.33 4.20
C LYS A 130 -0.84 14.42 4.62
N ILE A 131 -0.57 13.14 4.76
CA ILE A 131 -1.56 12.14 5.14
C ILE A 131 -1.19 11.59 6.51
N LEU A 132 -2.15 11.50 7.42
CA LEU A 132 -1.98 10.87 8.73
C LEU A 132 -2.58 9.46 8.69
N LEU A 133 -1.80 8.45 9.05
CA LEU A 133 -2.26 7.08 9.25
C LEU A 133 -2.07 6.67 10.71
N GLU A 134 -3.03 5.92 11.25
CA GLU A 134 -3.06 5.52 12.66
C GLU A 134 -3.47 4.04 12.78
N GLU A 135 -2.86 3.33 13.72
CA GLU A 135 -3.21 1.95 14.08
C GLU A 135 -3.72 1.91 15.53
N PRO A 136 -5.05 2.10 15.76
CA PRO A 136 -5.59 2.34 17.10
C PRO A 136 -5.41 1.13 18.04
N ALA A 137 -5.43 -0.10 17.52
CA ALA A 137 -5.20 -1.30 18.34
C ALA A 137 -3.76 -1.34 18.90
N SER A 138 -2.78 -0.96 18.08
CA SER A 138 -1.39 -0.83 18.51
C SER A 138 -1.21 0.29 19.53
N GLN A 139 -1.87 1.44 19.32
CA GLN A 139 -1.81 2.57 20.25
C GLN A 139 -2.36 2.22 21.63
N GLN A 140 -3.47 1.48 21.69
CA GLN A 140 -4.04 0.99 22.95
C GLN A 140 -3.11 0.02 23.68
N MET A 141 -2.37 -0.82 22.94
CA MET A 141 -1.53 -1.85 23.52
C MET A 141 -0.14 -1.35 23.92
N TYR A 142 0.46 -0.45 23.13
CA TYR A 142 1.86 -0.05 23.28
C TYR A 142 2.06 1.44 23.62
N GLY A 143 1.02 2.28 23.51
CA GLY A 143 1.12 3.74 23.59
C GLY A 143 1.32 4.38 22.22
N VAL A 144 1.41 5.72 22.14
CA VAL A 144 1.51 6.44 20.86
C VAL A 144 2.97 6.63 20.46
N PHE A 145 3.35 6.12 19.29
CA PHE A 145 4.67 6.28 18.69
C PHE A 145 4.54 6.88 17.29
N GLU A 146 5.12 8.07 17.14
CA GLU A 146 5.01 8.88 15.93
C GLU A 146 6.25 8.77 15.04
N ASP A 147 6.04 8.75 13.73
CA ASP A 147 7.10 8.87 12.73
C ASP A 147 6.62 9.65 11.50
N ILE A 148 7.58 10.10 10.68
CA ILE A 148 7.34 10.83 9.43
C ILE A 148 7.98 10.06 8.26
N LEU A 149 7.15 9.47 7.40
CA LEU A 149 7.59 8.87 6.16
C LEU A 149 7.62 9.90 5.03
N GLN A 150 8.79 10.11 4.43
CA GLN A 150 8.93 10.91 3.21
C GLN A 150 8.92 9.98 1.99
N VAL A 151 8.00 10.24 1.06
CA VAL A 151 7.83 9.45 -0.17
C VAL A 151 8.01 10.37 -1.37
N ASP A 152 8.96 10.04 -2.24
CA ASP A 152 9.22 10.74 -3.49
C ASP A 152 8.24 10.26 -4.57
N THR A 153 6.98 10.67 -4.45
CA THR A 153 5.93 10.40 -5.43
C THR A 153 4.93 11.55 -5.48
N ASP A 154 4.41 11.82 -6.67
CA ASP A 154 3.30 12.73 -6.90
C ASP A 154 1.94 12.04 -6.76
N ASP A 155 1.92 10.70 -6.78
CA ASP A 155 0.70 9.90 -6.68
C ASP A 155 0.29 9.70 -5.20
N LYS A 156 -0.91 10.19 -4.86
CA LYS A 156 -1.52 10.06 -3.53
C LYS A 156 -1.73 8.60 -3.14
N ASP A 157 -2.21 7.77 -4.06
CA ASP A 157 -2.61 6.39 -3.75
C ASP A 157 -1.37 5.54 -3.49
N LEU A 158 -0.31 5.74 -4.28
CA LEU A 158 0.99 5.10 -4.05
C LEU A 158 1.62 5.54 -2.72
N ALA A 159 1.56 6.83 -2.37
CA ALA A 159 2.07 7.33 -1.09
C ALA A 159 1.33 6.68 0.09
N LEU A 160 0.02 6.52 -0.04
CA LEU A 160 -0.84 5.90 0.95
C LEU A 160 -0.57 4.39 1.10
N GLU A 161 -0.39 3.66 -0.01
CA GLU A 161 -0.01 2.24 0.01
C GLU A 161 1.34 2.03 0.72
N LEU A 162 2.35 2.83 0.38
CA LEU A 162 3.67 2.77 1.01
C LEU A 162 3.60 3.11 2.50
N GLY A 163 2.76 4.07 2.86
CA GLY A 163 2.48 4.43 4.24
C GLY A 163 1.85 3.29 5.04
N PHE A 164 0.80 2.65 4.51
CA PHE A 164 0.18 1.50 5.16
C PHE A 164 1.15 0.34 5.33
N LYS A 165 1.99 0.09 4.31
CA LYS A 165 2.99 -0.95 4.40
C LYS A 165 4.03 -0.65 5.50
N HIS A 166 4.45 0.61 5.63
CA HIS A 166 5.36 1.04 6.69
C HIS A 166 4.71 0.88 8.07
N LEU A 167 3.49 1.39 8.23
CA LEU A 167 2.72 1.28 9.46
C LEU A 167 2.48 -0.19 9.84
N TYR A 168 2.10 -1.05 8.90
CA TYR A 168 1.90 -2.48 9.15
C TYR A 168 3.18 -3.21 9.57
N LYS A 169 4.33 -2.79 9.01
CA LYS A 169 5.64 -3.37 9.36
C LYS A 169 6.08 -2.99 10.77
N TYR A 170 5.82 -1.76 11.20
CA TYR A 170 6.34 -1.19 12.45
C TYR A 170 5.28 -1.00 13.54
N SER A 171 4.01 -1.31 13.29
CA SER A 171 2.92 -1.19 14.28
C SER A 171 3.03 -2.16 15.44
N GLN A 172 3.92 -3.15 15.39
CA GLN A 172 4.10 -4.15 16.43
C GLN A 172 5.59 -4.34 16.73
N PRO A 173 5.96 -4.68 17.99
CA PRO A 173 7.34 -4.95 18.35
C PRO A 173 7.90 -6.12 17.54
N ILE A 174 9.18 -6.03 17.22
CA ILE A 174 9.91 -7.13 16.58
C ILE A 174 10.35 -8.08 17.68
N ILE A 175 9.78 -9.27 17.71
CA ILE A 175 10.24 -10.34 18.61
C ILE A 175 11.44 -11.02 17.95
N SER A 176 12.57 -11.06 18.64
CA SER A 176 13.75 -11.81 18.21
C SER A 176 14.37 -12.56 19.39
N GLY A 177 15.11 -13.62 19.11
CA GLY A 177 15.86 -14.32 20.16
C GLY A 177 16.08 -15.80 19.88
N SER A 178 16.49 -16.53 20.91
CA SER A 178 16.84 -17.94 20.80
C SER A 178 15.97 -18.85 21.68
N ILE A 179 15.81 -20.10 21.25
CA ILE A 179 15.13 -21.14 22.03
C ILE A 179 15.70 -22.53 21.75
N LYS A 180 15.76 -23.39 22.78
CA LYS A 180 16.25 -24.77 22.66
C LYS A 180 15.11 -25.79 22.85
N PRO A 181 14.51 -26.31 21.78
CA PRO A 181 13.46 -27.33 21.87
C PRO A 181 14.05 -28.71 22.25
N PHE A 182 13.26 -29.56 22.91
CA PHE A 182 13.71 -30.92 23.29
C PHE A 182 13.83 -31.89 22.10
N LYS A 183 12.96 -31.72 21.11
CA LYS A 183 12.87 -32.59 19.94
C LYS A 183 12.29 -31.82 18.75
N GLY A 184 12.50 -32.36 17.56
CA GLY A 184 11.92 -31.85 16.32
C GLY A 184 12.94 -31.74 15.21
N ILE A 185 12.44 -31.64 13.98
CA ILE A 185 13.23 -31.31 12.80
C ILE A 185 12.72 -29.96 12.32
N TYR A 186 13.58 -28.97 12.44
CA TYR A 186 13.34 -27.59 12.08
C TYR A 186 14.19 -27.23 10.86
N LYS A 187 13.64 -26.40 9.97
CA LYS A 187 14.37 -25.87 8.83
C LYS A 187 14.33 -24.35 8.86
N ALA A 188 15.46 -23.73 8.55
CA ALA A 188 15.52 -22.29 8.37
C ALA A 188 14.52 -21.83 7.29
N GLY A 189 13.89 -20.69 7.51
CA GLY A 189 12.86 -20.08 6.67
C GLY A 189 11.43 -20.52 6.98
N GLU A 190 11.21 -21.57 7.77
CA GLU A 190 9.88 -22.00 8.21
C GLU A 190 9.30 -21.05 9.27
N ILE A 191 7.98 -20.93 9.31
CA ILE A 191 7.24 -20.22 10.36
C ILE A 191 6.74 -21.23 11.39
N ILE A 192 7.01 -20.98 12.66
CA ILE A 192 6.58 -21.81 13.79
C ILE A 192 5.71 -21.00 14.75
N ARG A 193 4.63 -21.60 15.25
CA ARG A 193 3.82 -21.01 16.32
C ARG A 193 4.55 -21.17 17.65
N VAL A 194 4.79 -20.07 18.35
CA VAL A 194 5.41 -20.05 19.68
C VAL A 194 4.42 -19.48 20.69
N MET A 195 4.07 -20.28 21.69
CA MET A 195 3.10 -19.94 22.74
C MET A 195 3.74 -20.17 24.09
N ILE A 196 4.30 -19.11 24.68
CA ILE A 196 5.00 -19.14 25.97
C ILE A 196 4.37 -18.06 26.86
N PRO A 197 3.30 -18.41 27.63
CA PRO A 197 2.61 -17.46 28.49
C PRO A 197 3.52 -16.81 29.54
N GLY A 198 4.53 -17.53 30.02
CA GLY A 198 5.46 -17.03 31.05
C GLY A 198 6.28 -15.81 30.66
N ILE A 199 6.40 -15.52 29.36
CA ILE A 199 7.05 -14.31 28.82
C ILE A 199 6.10 -13.50 27.91
N ASN A 200 4.79 -13.77 27.99
CA ASN A 200 3.73 -13.11 27.21
C ASN A 200 3.96 -13.14 25.69
N ILE A 201 4.40 -14.29 25.15
CA ILE A 201 4.58 -14.48 23.71
C ILE A 201 3.56 -15.50 23.20
N ASP A 202 2.70 -15.05 22.29
CA ASP A 202 1.79 -15.90 21.52
C ASP A 202 1.80 -15.44 20.05
N ALA A 203 2.80 -15.88 19.29
CA ALA A 203 3.09 -15.35 17.96
C ALA A 203 3.61 -16.41 16.98
N ASP A 204 3.44 -16.14 15.70
CA ASP A 204 4.06 -16.88 14.60
C ASP A 204 5.45 -16.28 14.34
N LEU A 205 6.51 -17.06 14.56
CA LEU A 205 7.90 -16.63 14.39
C LEU A 205 8.58 -17.40 13.25
N GLN A 206 9.41 -16.71 12.46
CA GLN A 206 10.25 -17.33 11.45
C GLN A 206 11.55 -17.86 12.05
N ILE A 207 11.91 -19.07 11.67
CA ILE A 207 13.19 -19.69 12.00
C ILE A 207 14.27 -19.09 11.10
N LYS A 208 15.17 -18.29 11.65
CA LYS A 208 16.31 -17.71 10.91
C LYS A 208 17.45 -18.71 10.78
N GLU A 209 17.77 -19.38 11.87
CA GLU A 209 18.87 -20.33 11.96
C GLU A 209 18.48 -21.53 12.81
N VAL A 210 19.01 -22.69 12.42
CA VAL A 210 18.89 -23.94 13.16
C VAL A 210 20.27 -24.53 13.34
N SER A 211 20.68 -24.74 14.58
CA SER A 211 21.92 -25.43 14.93
C SER A 211 21.59 -26.76 15.59
N TYR A 212 22.16 -27.84 15.05
CA TYR A 212 22.10 -29.18 15.61
C TYR A 212 23.49 -29.55 16.12
N ASN A 213 23.65 -29.66 17.43
CA ASN A 213 24.90 -30.08 18.05
C ASN A 213 24.75 -31.52 18.57
N SER A 214 25.48 -32.45 17.97
CA SER A 214 25.50 -33.85 18.39
C SER A 214 26.82 -34.18 19.08
N VAL A 215 26.76 -34.45 20.38
CA VAL A 215 27.92 -34.95 21.15
C VAL A 215 27.74 -36.46 21.37
N PRO A 216 28.78 -37.30 21.20
CA PRO A 216 28.69 -38.72 21.47
C PRO A 216 28.11 -39.00 22.87
N MET A 217 27.19 -39.96 22.95
CA MET A 217 26.48 -40.37 24.19
C MET A 217 25.56 -39.31 24.83
N LYS A 218 25.28 -38.19 24.14
CA LYS A 218 24.29 -37.19 24.56
C LYS A 218 23.16 -37.05 23.52
N PRO A 219 21.95 -36.66 23.93
CA PRO A 219 20.91 -36.27 22.98
C PRO A 219 21.37 -35.08 22.13
N VAL A 220 20.86 -34.98 20.90
CA VAL A 220 21.15 -33.85 20.01
C VAL A 220 20.59 -32.57 20.62
N GLU A 221 21.44 -31.57 20.84
CA GLU A 221 21.02 -30.25 21.27
C GLU A 221 20.60 -29.42 20.06
N ILE A 222 19.37 -28.90 20.11
CA ILE A 222 18.81 -28.07 19.06
C ILE A 222 18.77 -26.64 19.57
N THR A 223 19.31 -25.69 18.80
CA THR A 223 19.16 -24.26 19.06
C THR A 223 18.51 -23.60 17.85
N LEU A 224 17.42 -22.87 18.10
CA LEU A 224 16.69 -22.11 17.10
C LEU A 224 16.93 -20.63 17.35
N GLN A 225 17.26 -19.89 16.28
CA GLN A 225 17.16 -18.43 16.25
C GLN A 225 15.85 -18.06 15.58
N LEU A 226 15.01 -17.32 16.30
CA LEU A 226 13.67 -16.94 15.90
C LEU A 226 13.56 -15.44 15.76
N GLU A 227 12.77 -15.01 14.78
CA GLU A 227 12.43 -13.60 14.60
C GLU A 227 11.00 -13.48 14.08
N THR A 228 10.33 -12.37 14.35
CA THR A 228 9.06 -12.05 13.72
C THR A 228 9.23 -12.09 12.20
N PRO A 229 8.38 -12.81 11.45
CA PRO A 229 8.50 -12.88 10.01
C PRO A 229 8.47 -11.47 9.43
N GLU A 230 9.44 -11.14 8.58
CA GLU A 230 9.47 -9.86 7.88
C GLU A 230 8.14 -9.69 7.13
N ARG A 231 7.41 -8.63 7.47
CA ARG A 231 6.17 -8.23 6.76
C ARG A 231 6.44 -7.58 5.40
N ASP A 232 7.71 -7.59 4.94
CA ASP A 232 8.17 -6.78 3.83
C ASP A 232 8.07 -7.52 2.48
N LEU A 233 6.89 -7.42 1.86
CA LEU A 233 6.65 -7.92 0.49
C LEU A 233 7.62 -7.33 -0.54
N SER A 234 8.11 -6.10 -0.37
CA SER A 234 8.98 -5.49 -1.38
C SER A 234 10.42 -6.01 -1.33
N ASN A 235 10.93 -6.43 -0.18
CA ASN A 235 12.21 -7.13 -0.13
C ASN A 235 12.10 -8.49 -0.80
N ILE A 236 10.98 -9.20 -0.60
CA ILE A 236 10.68 -10.46 -1.28
C ILE A 236 10.60 -10.26 -2.80
N LEU A 237 9.89 -9.22 -3.27
CA LEU A 237 9.78 -8.90 -4.71
C LEU A 237 11.11 -8.44 -5.31
N LYS A 238 11.89 -7.61 -4.62
CA LYS A 238 13.23 -7.18 -5.06
C LYS A 238 14.19 -8.37 -5.14
N GLU A 239 14.13 -9.28 -4.19
CA GLU A 239 14.94 -10.50 -4.17
C GLU A 239 14.53 -11.45 -5.29
N MET A 240 13.22 -11.63 -5.54
CA MET A 240 12.71 -12.37 -6.70
C MET A 240 13.14 -11.75 -8.03
N ALA A 241 13.01 -10.43 -8.21
CA ALA A 241 13.43 -9.73 -9.42
C ALA A 241 14.94 -9.88 -9.67
N LYS A 242 15.78 -9.71 -8.64
CA LYS A 242 17.23 -9.96 -8.73
C LYS A 242 17.54 -11.40 -9.11
N ARG A 243 16.78 -12.36 -8.59
CA ARG A 243 16.96 -13.78 -8.86
C ARG A 243 16.54 -14.15 -10.28
N ILE A 244 15.44 -13.58 -10.80
CA ILE A 244 15.01 -13.73 -12.20
C ILE A 244 16.07 -13.15 -13.13
N ALA A 245 16.51 -11.91 -12.89
CA ALA A 245 17.56 -11.28 -13.70
C ALA A 245 18.87 -12.10 -13.71
N LYS A 246 19.22 -12.73 -12.57
CA LYS A 246 20.37 -13.64 -12.49
C LYS A 246 20.14 -14.92 -13.28
N LEU A 247 18.96 -15.51 -13.22
CA LEU A 247 18.59 -16.71 -13.97
C LEU A 247 18.62 -16.45 -15.47
N GLU A 248 18.01 -15.36 -15.94
CA GLU A 248 18.09 -14.92 -17.33
C GLU A 248 19.55 -14.81 -17.77
N LYS A 249 20.38 -14.08 -17.01
CA LYS A 249 21.80 -13.92 -17.33
C LYS A 249 22.57 -15.25 -17.40
N THR A 250 22.24 -16.22 -16.55
CA THR A 250 22.87 -17.55 -16.60
C THR A 250 22.34 -18.40 -17.75
N THR A 251 21.06 -18.33 -18.08
CA THR A 251 20.47 -19.02 -19.24
C THR A 251 21.05 -18.49 -20.55
N TYR A 252 21.38 -17.19 -20.63
CA TYR A 252 22.08 -16.60 -21.79
C TYR A 252 23.60 -16.89 -21.83
N ALA A 253 24.18 -17.44 -20.77
CA ALA A 253 25.62 -17.74 -20.71
C ALA A 253 25.96 -19.19 -21.12
N ASP A 254 25.00 -20.11 -21.08
CA ASP A 254 25.16 -21.49 -21.56
C ASP A 254 24.99 -21.55 -23.09
N SER A 255 26.11 -21.31 -23.79
CA SER A 255 26.65 -21.99 -24.98
C SER A 255 25.78 -22.62 -26.09
N GLU A 256 24.49 -22.32 -26.25
CA GLU A 256 23.73 -22.71 -27.45
C GLU A 256 23.58 -21.55 -28.44
N GLY A 257 24.70 -21.13 -29.02
CA GLY A 257 24.76 -20.33 -30.25
C GLY A 257 24.07 -18.95 -30.20
N PRO A 258 24.18 -18.15 -31.29
CA PRO A 258 23.43 -16.91 -31.40
C PRO A 258 21.95 -17.22 -31.55
N VAL A 259 21.18 -17.06 -30.47
CA VAL A 259 19.71 -17.04 -30.57
C VAL A 259 19.33 -15.76 -31.32
N GLU A 260 18.78 -15.93 -32.52
CA GLU A 260 18.18 -14.84 -33.28
C GLU A 260 17.12 -14.15 -32.42
N LYS A 261 17.32 -12.86 -32.14
CA LYS A 261 16.29 -12.03 -31.51
C LYS A 261 15.16 -11.84 -32.51
N TYR A 262 14.09 -12.62 -32.39
CA TYR A 262 12.79 -12.21 -32.88
C TYR A 262 12.27 -11.13 -31.94
N VAL A 263 12.68 -9.88 -32.20
CA VAL A 263 11.83 -8.76 -31.82
C VAL A 263 10.59 -8.93 -32.66
N ALA A 264 9.50 -9.38 -32.04
CA ALA A 264 8.18 -9.28 -32.67
C ALA A 264 7.97 -7.79 -32.95
N LYS A 265 8.24 -7.37 -34.19
CA LYS A 265 7.60 -6.17 -34.71
C LYS A 265 6.12 -6.49 -34.65
N GLU A 266 5.36 -5.63 -33.99
CA GLU A 266 3.92 -5.60 -34.13
C GLU A 266 3.61 -5.35 -35.60
N GLU A 267 3.52 -6.42 -36.38
CA GLU A 267 2.71 -6.39 -37.58
C GLU A 267 1.29 -6.23 -37.09
N ASN A 268 0.67 -5.12 -37.49
CA ASN A 268 -0.75 -4.86 -37.27
C ASN A 268 -1.55 -6.04 -37.83
N TYR A 269 -1.86 -7.02 -37.00
CA TYR A 269 -2.88 -8.01 -37.29
C TYR A 269 -4.21 -7.27 -37.37
N LYS A 270 -4.62 -6.92 -38.59
CA LYS A 270 -6.03 -6.70 -38.90
C LYS A 270 -6.71 -8.05 -38.68
N TRP A 271 -7.37 -8.17 -37.54
CA TRP A 271 -8.32 -9.23 -37.29
C TRP A 271 -9.37 -9.21 -38.42
N LEU A 272 -9.34 -10.23 -39.28
CA LEU A 272 -10.52 -10.62 -40.04
C LEU A 272 -11.43 -11.34 -39.04
N GLU A 273 -12.45 -10.63 -38.57
CA GLU A 273 -13.55 -11.21 -37.81
C GLU A 273 -14.33 -12.16 -38.70
N GLU A 274 -13.99 -13.45 -38.66
CA GLU A 274 -14.91 -14.53 -39.03
C GLU A 274 -14.49 -15.78 -38.25
N GLY A 275 -14.85 -15.80 -36.97
CA GLY A 275 -14.70 -16.95 -36.10
C GLY A 275 -15.87 -16.97 -35.12
N GLU A 276 -16.71 -18.00 -35.23
CA GLU A 276 -17.92 -18.21 -34.46
C GLU A 276 -17.72 -17.92 -32.96
N LYS A 277 -18.53 -17.00 -32.43
CA LYS A 277 -18.66 -16.79 -30.98
C LYS A 277 -19.12 -18.10 -30.35
N THR A 278 -18.19 -18.82 -29.73
CA THR A 278 -18.57 -19.84 -28.76
C THR A 278 -19.11 -19.14 -27.53
N GLU A 279 -20.33 -19.52 -27.13
CA GLU A 279 -20.96 -18.95 -25.95
C GLU A 279 -20.08 -19.21 -24.70
N PRO A 280 -19.95 -18.24 -23.80
CA PRO A 280 -19.15 -18.42 -22.60
C PRO A 280 -19.68 -19.58 -21.77
N LEU A 281 -18.80 -20.49 -21.37
CA LEU A 281 -19.08 -21.55 -20.41
C LEU A 281 -19.60 -20.94 -19.10
N ARG A 282 -20.93 -20.94 -18.93
CA ARG A 282 -21.58 -20.57 -17.66
C ARG A 282 -21.38 -21.70 -16.66
N SER A 283 -20.62 -21.45 -15.59
CA SER A 283 -20.54 -22.37 -14.47
C SER A 283 -21.86 -22.40 -13.69
N GLN A 284 -22.21 -23.55 -13.09
CA GLN A 284 -23.45 -23.69 -12.30
C GLN A 284 -23.52 -22.70 -11.12
N GLU A 285 -22.37 -22.27 -10.59
CA GLU A 285 -22.30 -21.26 -9.53
C GLU A 285 -22.76 -19.87 -10.00
N TRP A 286 -22.55 -19.52 -11.28
CA TRP A 286 -22.97 -18.23 -11.83
C TRP A 286 -24.50 -18.13 -11.97
N ILE A 287 -25.17 -19.25 -12.27
CA ILE A 287 -26.64 -19.33 -12.37
C ILE A 287 -27.27 -19.19 -10.97
N PHE A 288 -26.66 -19.79 -9.94
CA PHE A 288 -27.16 -19.69 -8.56
C PHE A 288 -27.13 -18.25 -8.03
N TRP A 289 -26.08 -17.47 -8.35
CA TRP A 289 -26.00 -16.06 -7.95
C TRP A 289 -27.02 -15.16 -8.66
N GLN A 290 -27.40 -15.49 -9.90
CA GLN A 290 -28.37 -14.71 -10.67
C GLN A 290 -29.81 -14.99 -10.22
N GLU A 291 -30.15 -16.25 -9.91
CA GLU A 291 -31.47 -16.58 -9.34
C GLU A 291 -31.67 -16.05 -7.91
N ALA A 292 -30.58 -15.95 -7.12
CA ALA A 292 -30.64 -15.38 -5.78
C ALA A 292 -30.81 -13.85 -5.80
N SER A 293 -30.22 -13.15 -6.79
CA SER A 293 -30.36 -11.70 -6.91
C SER A 293 -31.69 -11.27 -7.51
N GLU A 294 -32.30 -12.07 -8.38
CA GLU A 294 -33.64 -11.79 -8.92
C GLU A 294 -34.78 -12.05 -7.92
N LYS A 295 -34.56 -12.88 -6.89
CA LYS A 295 -35.56 -13.15 -5.83
C LYS A 295 -35.48 -12.22 -4.61
N ALA A 296 -34.45 -11.39 -4.52
CA ALA A 296 -34.34 -10.41 -3.44
C ALA A 296 -35.23 -9.21 -3.75
N GLU A 297 -36.44 -9.17 -3.19
CA GLU A 297 -37.27 -7.98 -3.24
C GLU A 297 -36.50 -6.79 -2.63
N PRO A 298 -36.49 -5.62 -3.28
CA PRO A 298 -35.83 -4.45 -2.73
C PRO A 298 -36.51 -4.04 -1.41
N LEU A 299 -35.72 -3.95 -0.34
CA LEU A 299 -36.14 -3.43 0.97
C LEU A 299 -36.86 -2.09 0.79
N ARG A 300 -38.11 -2.01 1.23
CA ARG A 300 -38.89 -0.77 1.15
C ARG A 300 -38.26 0.27 2.07
N ILE A 301 -38.18 1.51 1.59
CA ILE A 301 -37.55 2.66 2.26
C ILE A 301 -38.06 2.87 3.70
N GLU A 302 -39.27 2.40 4.01
CA GLU A 302 -39.89 2.46 5.33
C GLU A 302 -39.20 1.55 6.37
N GLU A 303 -38.62 0.41 5.99
CA GLU A 303 -37.90 -0.49 6.90
C GLU A 303 -36.49 0.02 7.24
N LEU A 304 -35.88 0.81 6.34
CA LEU A 304 -34.60 1.49 6.57
C LEU A 304 -34.70 2.62 7.61
N MET A 305 -35.88 3.19 7.81
CA MET A 305 -36.13 4.22 8.83
C MET A 305 -36.25 3.60 10.23
N ALA A 306 -36.90 2.43 10.35
CA ALA A 306 -37.05 1.73 11.63
C ALA A 306 -35.69 1.30 12.24
N TRP A 307 -34.73 0.89 11.40
CA TRP A 307 -33.38 0.53 11.86
C TRP A 307 -32.55 1.72 12.34
N LYS A 308 -32.80 2.93 11.82
CA LYS A 308 -32.11 4.15 12.29
C LYS A 308 -32.65 4.64 13.64
N GLU A 309 -33.94 4.47 13.91
CA GLU A 309 -34.53 4.88 15.19
C GLU A 309 -34.14 3.94 16.35
N ASP A 310 -33.97 2.64 16.09
CA ASP A 310 -33.60 1.68 17.15
C ASP A 310 -32.12 1.82 17.57
N ALA A 311 -31.24 2.19 16.64
CA ALA A 311 -29.83 2.49 16.92
C ALA A 311 -29.62 3.80 17.70
N ALA A 312 -30.55 4.75 17.61
CA ALA A 312 -30.50 6.00 18.38
C ALA A 312 -30.93 5.80 19.85
N ASN A 313 -31.80 4.83 20.13
CA ASN A 313 -32.33 4.57 21.47
C ASN A 313 -31.47 3.64 22.35
N THR A 314 -30.44 3.01 21.79
CA THR A 314 -29.51 2.12 22.53
C THR A 314 -28.19 2.79 22.96
N ALA A 315 -28.10 4.13 22.87
CA ALA A 315 -26.98 4.88 23.40
C ALA A 315 -27.04 4.96 24.94
N HIS A 316 -26.53 3.93 25.62
CA HIS A 316 -26.23 4.00 27.04
C HIS A 316 -25.12 5.04 27.31
N PRO A 317 -25.31 6.02 28.22
CA PRO A 317 -24.24 6.91 28.61
C PRO A 317 -23.26 6.17 29.53
N LEU A 318 -22.07 5.85 29.04
CA LEU A 318 -20.92 5.48 29.86
C LEU A 318 -20.43 6.73 30.61
N LEU A 319 -21.00 6.94 31.80
CA LEU A 319 -20.44 7.85 32.81
C LEU A 319 -19.15 7.22 33.36
N LEU A 320 -18.00 7.68 32.88
CA LEU A 320 -16.74 7.48 33.58
C LEU A 320 -16.55 8.61 34.61
N PRO A 321 -16.09 8.31 35.84
CA PRO A 321 -15.91 9.30 36.89
C PRO A 321 -14.78 10.25 36.52
N LEU A 322 -15.13 11.54 36.48
CA LEU A 322 -14.26 12.66 36.24
C LEU A 322 -13.53 13.04 37.54
N ASP A 323 -12.70 12.15 38.08
CA ASP A 323 -11.84 12.50 39.22
C ASP A 323 -10.52 11.73 39.16
N SER A 324 -9.44 12.46 39.42
CA SER A 324 -8.04 12.07 39.38
C SER A 324 -7.45 11.95 37.96
N LEU A 325 -6.74 13.01 37.55
CA LEU A 325 -5.47 12.94 36.84
C LEU A 325 -5.02 14.37 36.50
N TYR A 326 -4.60 15.17 37.50
CA TYR A 326 -3.56 16.21 37.38
C TYR A 326 -3.23 16.74 38.78
N PRO A 327 -2.04 16.49 39.33
CA PRO A 327 -1.49 17.34 40.38
C PRO A 327 -0.98 18.62 39.72
N LEU A 328 -1.75 19.70 39.89
CA LEU A 328 -1.28 21.08 39.72
C LEU A 328 -0.32 21.35 40.88
N GLU A 329 0.98 21.36 40.64
CA GLU A 329 1.90 22.10 41.52
C GLU A 329 3.28 22.30 40.88
N THR A 330 3.81 23.50 41.09
CA THR A 330 5.19 23.97 40.86
C THR A 330 5.54 24.59 39.49
N LEU A 331 5.14 25.86 39.32
CA LEU A 331 5.95 26.84 38.59
C LEU A 331 6.05 28.14 39.43
N TYR A 332 7.30 28.56 39.68
CA TYR A 332 7.82 29.81 40.27
C TYR A 332 7.85 29.93 41.80
N PRO A 333 8.90 30.56 42.36
CA PRO A 333 9.26 31.97 42.15
C PRO A 333 10.27 32.27 41.03
#